data_AF-A0A7X6ZYW7-F1
#
_entry.id   AF-A0A7X6ZYW7-F1
#
_cell.length_a   1.000
_cell.length_b   1.000
_cell.length_c   1.000
_cell.angle_alpha   90.00
_cell.angle_beta   90.00
_cell.angle_gamma   90.00
#
_symmetry.space_group_name_H-M   'P 1'
#
loop_
_entity.id
_entity.type
_entity.pdbx_description
1 polymer ?
#
loop_
_entity_poly.entity_id
_entity_poly.type
_entity_poly.pdbx_seq_one_letter_code
_entity_poly.pdbx_strand_id
1 'polypeptide(L)'
;MPLSHLEVYEQIKFQAKITKETLEKSLKKEVIFSSSIFDNNFNYYRNKATYHVNNDEYLKIGIFQENSHVLVEIDHDLLALPLINKILEALSKDYKTNKITANNLKQIIIKASECEAMVIFKTSDDKKINQALIRPLLN
;
A
#
# COMPACT_ATOMS: atom_id res chain seq x y z
N MET A 1 11.06 -1.51 0.66
CA MET A 1 10.71 -2.58 1.63
C MET A 1 11.97 -2.86 2.45
N PRO A 2 11.92 -2.90 3.79
CA PRO A 2 13.14 -2.93 4.62
C PRO A 2 14.08 -4.11 4.33
N LEU A 3 13.54 -5.26 3.90
CA LEU A 3 14.31 -6.48 3.61
C LEU A 3 14.53 -6.76 2.11
N SER A 4 14.13 -5.86 1.19
CA SER A 4 14.21 -6.14 -0.25
C SER A 4 15.63 -6.26 -0.81
N HIS A 5 16.65 -5.96 -0.01
CA HIS A 5 18.05 -6.17 -0.37
C HIS A 5 18.53 -7.59 -0.10
N LEU A 6 17.73 -8.42 0.58
CA LEU A 6 18.01 -9.83 0.85
C LEU A 6 17.25 -10.72 -0.13
N GLU A 7 17.85 -11.85 -0.48
CA GLU A 7 17.14 -12.94 -1.14
C GLU A 7 16.01 -13.45 -0.27
N VAL A 8 14.89 -13.83 -0.91
CA VAL A 8 13.66 -14.24 -0.23
C VAL A 8 13.88 -15.32 0.85
N TYR A 9 14.66 -16.35 0.53
CA TYR A 9 14.96 -17.41 1.49
C TYR A 9 15.74 -16.91 2.71
N GLU A 10 16.60 -15.92 2.54
CA GLU A 10 17.33 -15.29 3.64
C GLU A 10 16.40 -14.40 4.46
N GLN A 11 15.42 -13.74 3.85
CA GLN A 11 14.35 -13.03 4.58
C GLN A 11 13.56 -13.99 5.47
N ILE A 12 13.18 -15.17 4.95
CA ILE A 12 12.41 -16.17 5.70
C ILE A 12 13.22 -16.73 6.88
N LYS A 13 14.50 -17.07 6.65
CA LYS A 13 15.41 -17.52 7.72
C LYS A 13 15.60 -16.46 8.80
N PHE A 14 15.78 -15.20 8.38
CA PHE A 14 15.94 -14.07 9.29
C PHE A 14 14.69 -13.89 10.17
N GLN A 15 13.50 -13.92 9.58
CA GLN A 15 12.23 -13.82 10.32
C GLN A 15 12.05 -14.98 11.31
N ALA A 16 12.36 -16.22 10.90
CA ALA A 16 12.30 -17.38 11.79
C ALA A 16 13.26 -17.25 12.99
N LYS A 17 14.50 -16.82 12.73
CA LYS A 17 15.51 -16.58 13.77
C LYS A 17 15.05 -15.53 14.78
N ILE A 18 14.67 -14.34 14.32
CA ILE A 18 14.24 -13.23 15.19
C ILE A 18 12.99 -13.62 16.00
N THR A 19 12.06 -14.36 15.38
CA THR A 19 10.86 -14.85 16.08
C THR A 19 11.22 -15.81 17.21
N LYS A 20 12.07 -16.80 16.94
CA LYS A 20 12.53 -17.75 17.96
C LYS A 20 13.23 -17.02 19.11
N GLU A 21 14.22 -16.19 18.82
CA GLU A 21 14.99 -15.45 19.82
C GLU A 21 14.08 -14.55 20.69
N THR A 22 13.10 -13.89 20.07
CA THR A 22 12.13 -13.04 20.78
C THR A 22 11.25 -13.84 21.71
N LEU A 23 10.74 -15.00 21.26
CA LEU A 23 9.89 -15.88 22.07
C LEU A 23 10.66 -16.50 23.24
N GLU A 24 11.87 -17.01 23.00
CA GLU A 24 12.68 -17.60 24.07
C GLU A 24 13.06 -16.59 25.13
N LYS A 25 13.44 -15.37 24.71
CA LYS A 25 13.71 -14.26 25.63
C LYS A 25 12.49 -13.88 26.46
N SER A 26 11.32 -13.83 25.84
CA SER A 26 10.07 -13.41 26.49
C SER A 26 9.54 -14.47 27.45
N LEU A 27 9.61 -15.74 27.07
CA LEU A 27 9.11 -16.88 27.85
C LEU A 27 10.14 -17.44 28.84
N LYS A 28 11.41 -17.01 28.74
CA LYS A 28 12.54 -17.51 29.53
C LYS A 28 12.71 -19.03 29.46
N LYS A 29 12.41 -19.61 28.31
CA LYS A 29 12.52 -21.05 28.03
C LYS A 29 12.82 -21.27 26.56
N GLU A 30 13.40 -22.42 26.24
CA GLU A 30 13.58 -22.86 24.87
C GLU A 30 12.22 -23.09 24.19
N VAL A 31 12.12 -22.74 22.90
CA VAL A 31 10.92 -22.91 22.10
C VAL A 31 11.23 -23.79 20.90
N ILE A 32 10.44 -24.86 20.74
CA ILE A 32 10.46 -25.67 19.53
C ILE A 32 9.73 -24.88 18.44
N PHE A 33 10.45 -24.54 17.38
CA PHE A 33 9.94 -23.73 16.28
C PHE A 33 9.77 -24.61 15.03
N SER A 34 8.56 -24.65 14.49
CA SER A 34 8.29 -25.33 13.21
C SER A 34 8.77 -24.48 12.03
N SER A 35 8.87 -25.09 10.84
CA SER A 35 9.21 -24.36 9.62
C SER A 35 8.20 -23.24 9.31
N SER A 36 8.69 -22.09 8.88
CA SER A 36 7.85 -20.98 8.40
C SER A 36 6.92 -21.44 7.26
N ILE A 37 5.66 -21.01 7.32
CA ILE A 37 4.69 -21.21 6.24
C ILE A 37 4.74 -19.98 5.34
N PHE A 38 4.93 -20.18 4.04
CA PHE A 38 4.98 -19.14 3.03
C PHE A 38 4.50 -19.70 1.68
N ASP A 39 4.07 -18.81 0.78
CA ASP A 39 3.83 -19.14 -0.62
C ASP A 39 4.98 -18.61 -1.51
N ASN A 40 4.91 -18.85 -2.82
CA ASN A 40 5.90 -18.36 -3.76
C ASN A 40 5.57 -16.97 -4.35
N ASN A 41 4.58 -16.25 -3.80
CA ASN A 41 4.12 -14.96 -4.31
C ASN A 41 4.81 -13.81 -3.57
N PHE A 42 6.04 -13.50 -4.00
CA PHE A 42 6.85 -12.46 -3.35
C PHE A 42 6.58 -11.03 -3.84
N ASN A 43 5.84 -10.90 -4.94
CA ASN A 43 5.37 -9.62 -5.49
C ASN A 43 3.84 -9.70 -5.70
N TYR A 44 3.19 -8.55 -5.83
CA TYR A 44 1.76 -8.46 -6.17
C TYR A 44 0.81 -9.22 -5.22
N TYR A 45 1.20 -9.46 -3.97
CA TYR A 45 0.40 -10.25 -3.00
C TYR A 45 -0.55 -9.40 -2.14
N ARG A 46 -0.39 -8.07 -2.09
CA ARG A 46 -1.24 -7.19 -1.28
C ARG A 46 -2.55 -6.93 -2.00
N ASN A 47 -3.62 -7.48 -1.45
CA ASN A 47 -4.99 -7.24 -1.91
C ASN A 47 -5.61 -5.93 -1.40
N LYS A 48 -4.88 -5.18 -0.58
CA LYS A 48 -5.27 -3.86 -0.08
C LYS A 48 -4.05 -2.96 0.00
N ALA A 49 -4.16 -1.77 -0.58
CA ALA A 49 -3.16 -0.71 -0.47
C ALA A 49 -3.81 0.57 0.08
N THR A 50 -3.05 1.33 0.85
CA THR A 50 -3.47 2.64 1.37
C THR A 50 -2.46 3.66 0.91
N TYR A 51 -2.94 4.63 0.15
CA TYR A 51 -2.15 5.73 -0.37
C TYR A 51 -2.55 7.03 0.33
N HIS A 52 -1.55 7.85 0.60
CA HIS A 52 -1.74 9.21 1.08
C HIS A 52 -1.90 10.14 -0.11
N VAL A 53 -2.62 11.24 0.10
CA VAL A 53 -2.73 12.30 -0.91
C VAL A 53 -2.20 13.62 -0.38
N ASN A 54 -1.66 14.42 -1.29
CA ASN A 54 -1.29 15.81 -1.01
C ASN A 54 -1.84 16.73 -2.11
N ASN A 55 -2.38 17.89 -1.73
CA ASN A 55 -2.74 18.91 -2.71
C ASN A 55 -1.59 19.86 -2.93
N ASP A 56 -1.32 20.05 -4.21
CA ASP A 56 -0.41 21.05 -4.73
C ASP A 56 -1.11 21.66 -5.96
N GLU A 57 -0.44 21.79 -7.10
CA GLU A 57 -1.09 22.09 -8.39
C GLU A 57 -2.20 21.07 -8.78
N TYR A 58 -2.07 19.83 -8.31
CA TYR A 58 -3.04 18.76 -8.45
C TYR A 58 -2.88 17.78 -7.30
N LEU A 59 -3.85 16.89 -7.15
CA LEU A 59 -3.86 15.85 -6.14
C LEU A 59 -2.83 14.77 -6.50
N LYS A 60 -1.73 14.74 -5.75
CA LYS A 60 -0.67 13.72 -5.86
C LYS A 60 -1.01 12.53 -4.97
N ILE A 61 -0.82 11.32 -5.48
CA ILE A 61 -1.05 10.06 -4.75
C ILE A 61 0.30 9.41 -4.45
N GLY A 62 0.53 9.01 -3.20
CA GLY A 62 1.84 8.54 -2.79
C GLY A 62 1.87 7.73 -1.50
N ILE A 63 3.08 7.37 -1.10
CA ILE A 63 3.40 6.83 0.22
C ILE A 63 4.36 7.77 0.94
N PHE A 64 4.37 7.74 2.26
CA PHE A 64 5.39 8.48 3.00
C PHE A 64 6.74 7.79 2.90
N GLN A 65 7.79 8.58 2.72
CA GLN A 65 9.15 8.10 2.91
C GLN A 65 9.33 7.62 4.35
N GLU A 66 10.17 6.59 4.52
CA GLU A 66 10.44 6.00 5.83
C GLU A 66 10.91 7.07 6.84
N ASN A 67 10.33 7.04 8.04
CA ASN A 67 10.58 7.99 9.12
C ASN A 67 10.34 9.47 8.76
N SER A 68 9.48 9.77 7.78
CA SER A 68 9.11 11.15 7.45
C SER A 68 7.63 11.29 7.08
N HIS A 69 7.18 12.54 6.92
CA HIS A 69 5.87 12.89 6.33
C HIS A 69 6.02 13.43 4.91
N VAL A 70 7.16 13.18 4.27
CA VAL A 70 7.40 13.56 2.87
C VAL A 70 6.67 12.55 2.00
N LEU A 71 5.68 13.03 1.24
CA LEU A 71 4.96 12.21 0.27
C LEU A 71 5.86 11.94 -0.95
N VAL A 72 6.12 10.66 -1.19
CA VAL A 72 6.73 10.17 -2.43
C VAL A 72 5.60 9.73 -3.35
N GLU A 73 5.44 10.44 -4.47
CA GLU A 73 4.48 10.08 -5.51
C GLU A 73 4.85 8.71 -6.07
N ILE A 74 3.85 7.84 -6.24
CA ILE A 74 4.02 6.52 -6.82
C ILE A 74 2.97 6.28 -7.89
N ASP A 75 3.43 5.72 -9.01
CA ASP A 75 2.62 5.23 -10.12
C ASP A 75 2.44 3.70 -10.07
N HIS A 76 3.34 3.00 -9.40
CA HIS A 76 3.33 1.55 -9.26
C HIS A 76 3.80 1.08 -7.87
N ASP A 77 3.02 0.21 -7.23
CA ASP A 77 3.38 -0.51 -6.01
C ASP A 77 3.64 -1.99 -6.35
N LEU A 78 4.91 -2.40 -6.30
CA LEU A 78 5.37 -3.76 -6.59
C LEU A 78 4.68 -4.84 -5.73
N LEU A 79 4.19 -4.47 -4.54
CA LEU A 79 3.56 -5.40 -3.61
C LEU A 79 2.05 -5.47 -3.81
N ALA A 80 1.42 -4.45 -4.39
CA ALA A 80 -0.03 -4.38 -4.58
C ALA A 80 -0.48 -5.21 -5.79
N LEU A 81 -1.67 -5.79 -5.75
CA LEU A 81 -2.24 -6.53 -6.89
C LEU A 81 -2.22 -5.69 -8.18
N PRO A 82 -2.11 -6.31 -9.37
CA PRO A 82 -2.09 -5.58 -10.65
C PRO A 82 -3.31 -4.67 -10.84
N LEU A 83 -4.50 -5.11 -10.40
CA LEU A 83 -5.72 -4.30 -10.44
C LEU A 83 -5.61 -3.02 -9.60
N ILE A 84 -4.91 -3.07 -8.47
CA ILE A 84 -4.65 -1.89 -7.64
C ILE A 84 -3.75 -0.90 -8.40
N ASN A 85 -2.68 -1.38 -9.03
CA ASN A 85 -1.77 -0.54 -9.81
C ASN A 85 -2.47 0.10 -11.02
N LYS A 86 -3.34 -0.65 -11.71
CA LYS A 86 -4.16 -0.11 -12.79
C LYS A 86 -5.06 1.04 -12.32
N ILE A 87 -5.70 0.88 -11.15
CA ILE A 87 -6.55 1.92 -10.56
C ILE A 87 -5.70 3.14 -10.14
N LEU A 88 -4.54 2.90 -9.50
CA LEU A 88 -3.61 3.96 -9.09
C LEU A 88 -3.17 4.80 -10.29
N GLU A 89 -2.75 4.16 -11.37
CA GLU A 89 -2.32 4.82 -12.61
C GLU A 89 -3.47 5.66 -13.21
N ALA A 90 -4.68 5.10 -13.30
CA ALA A 90 -5.84 5.80 -13.84
C ALA A 90 -6.18 7.06 -13.04
N LEU A 91 -6.18 6.97 -11.71
CA LEU A 91 -6.43 8.10 -10.82
C LEU A 91 -5.32 9.16 -10.94
N SER A 92 -4.05 8.77 -10.82
CA SER A 92 -2.90 9.68 -10.88
C SER A 92 -2.84 10.42 -12.23
N LYS A 93 -3.06 9.70 -13.33
CA LYS A 93 -3.09 10.30 -14.68
C LYS A 93 -4.21 11.31 -14.83
N ASP A 94 -5.43 10.98 -14.40
CA ASP A 94 -6.58 11.89 -14.52
C ASP A 94 -6.41 13.13 -13.65
N TYR A 95 -5.96 12.97 -12.40
CA TYR A 95 -5.77 14.08 -11.48
C TYR A 95 -4.71 15.06 -11.98
N LYS A 96 -3.62 14.55 -12.54
CA LYS A 96 -2.59 15.36 -13.18
C LYS A 96 -3.09 16.07 -14.44
N THR A 97 -3.77 15.34 -15.33
CA THR A 97 -4.24 15.86 -16.62
C THR A 97 -5.29 16.96 -16.45
N ASN A 98 -6.22 16.76 -15.52
CA ASN A 98 -7.36 17.66 -15.32
C ASN A 98 -7.16 18.63 -14.14
N LYS A 99 -5.96 18.65 -13.54
CA LYS A 99 -5.61 19.49 -12.39
C LYS A 99 -6.63 19.38 -11.25
N ILE A 100 -7.02 18.14 -10.93
CA ILE A 100 -7.99 17.86 -9.87
C ILE A 100 -7.36 18.18 -8.51
N THR A 101 -8.09 18.87 -7.65
CA THR A 101 -7.69 19.17 -6.26
C THR A 101 -8.80 18.80 -5.29
N ALA A 102 -8.45 18.41 -4.06
CA ALA A 102 -9.43 18.02 -3.04
C ALA A 102 -8.90 18.18 -1.61
N ASN A 103 -9.08 19.37 -1.00
CA ASN A 103 -8.45 19.70 0.29
C ASN A 103 -8.92 18.84 1.48
N ASN A 104 -10.12 18.29 1.37
CA ASN A 104 -10.68 17.40 2.36
C ASN A 104 -10.24 15.93 2.18
N LEU A 105 -9.70 15.53 1.03
CA LEU A 105 -9.24 14.16 0.83
C LEU A 105 -7.89 13.93 1.53
N LYS A 106 -7.77 12.81 2.26
CA LYS A 106 -6.57 12.47 3.05
C LYS A 106 -5.92 11.18 2.59
N GLN A 107 -6.72 10.19 2.24
CA GLN A 107 -6.21 8.88 1.81
C GLN A 107 -7.12 8.27 0.74
N ILE A 108 -6.53 7.47 -0.14
CA ILE A 108 -7.22 6.59 -1.06
C ILE A 108 -6.83 5.17 -0.69
N ILE A 109 -7.83 4.34 -0.34
CA ILE A 109 -7.62 2.94 0.01
C ILE A 109 -8.23 2.13 -1.12
N ILE A 110 -7.43 1.26 -1.72
CA ILE A 110 -7.88 0.37 -2.79
C ILE A 110 -7.80 -1.06 -2.24
N LYS A 111 -8.94 -1.74 -2.19
CA LYS A 111 -9.02 -3.17 -1.88
C LYS A 111 -9.48 -3.88 -3.14
N ALA A 112 -8.76 -4.92 -3.56
CA ALA A 112 -9.04 -5.65 -4.78
C ALA A 112 -9.06 -7.16 -4.54
N SER A 113 -9.86 -7.87 -5.33
CA SER A 113 -9.68 -9.28 -5.63
C SER A 113 -9.02 -9.42 -7.01
N GLU A 114 -9.06 -10.60 -7.60
CA GLU A 114 -8.61 -10.82 -8.98
C GLU A 114 -9.48 -10.07 -10.01
N CYS A 115 -10.78 -9.92 -9.74
CA CYS A 115 -11.75 -9.40 -10.71
C CYS A 115 -12.47 -8.12 -10.26
N GLU A 116 -12.50 -7.82 -8.97
CA GLU A 116 -13.30 -6.74 -8.41
C GLU A 116 -12.43 -5.81 -7.56
N ALA A 117 -12.83 -4.54 -7.47
CA ALA A 117 -12.18 -3.58 -6.62
C ALA A 117 -13.17 -2.69 -5.88
N MET A 118 -12.79 -2.33 -4.67
CA MET A 118 -13.44 -1.32 -3.83
C MET A 118 -12.44 -0.20 -3.59
N VAL A 119 -12.81 1.01 -3.96
CA VAL A 119 -12.03 2.22 -3.73
C VAL A 119 -12.71 3.06 -2.65
N ILE A 120 -11.97 3.35 -1.58
CA ILE A 120 -12.46 4.12 -0.43
C ILE A 120 -11.67 5.42 -0.39
N PHE A 121 -12.39 6.53 -0.49
CA PHE A 121 -11.85 7.87 -0.37
C PHE A 121 -12.08 8.34 1.07
N LYS A 122 -10.99 8.50 1.84
CA LYS A 122 -11.07 8.96 3.22
C LYS A 122 -10.92 10.48 3.27
N THR A 123 -11.97 11.16 3.70
CA THR A 123 -12.02 12.62 3.83
C THR A 123 -11.92 13.06 5.29
N SER A 124 -11.59 14.34 5.52
CA SER A 124 -11.59 14.96 6.85
C SER A 124 -12.95 15.53 7.28
N ASP A 125 -13.91 15.59 6.35
CA ASP A 125 -15.28 16.05 6.60
C ASP A 125 -16.29 15.18 5.83
N ASP A 126 -17.56 15.30 6.20
CA ASP A 126 -18.69 14.56 5.58
C ASP A 126 -19.17 15.21 4.27
N LYS A 127 -18.39 16.15 3.70
CA LYS A 127 -18.78 16.78 2.44
C LYS A 127 -18.73 15.76 1.32
N LYS A 128 -19.74 15.82 0.44
CA LYS A 128 -19.78 14.98 -0.75
C LYS A 128 -18.49 15.13 -1.55
N ILE A 129 -17.94 13.98 -1.91
CA ILE A 129 -16.78 13.85 -2.78
C ILE A 129 -17.17 14.37 -4.17
N ASN A 130 -16.30 15.20 -4.76
CA ASN A 130 -16.48 15.70 -6.12
C ASN A 130 -16.50 14.52 -7.11
N GLN A 131 -17.48 14.49 -8.02
CA GLN A 131 -17.55 13.44 -9.07
C GLN A 131 -16.27 13.35 -9.91
N ALA A 132 -15.53 14.45 -10.06
CA ALA A 132 -14.24 14.46 -10.74
C ALA A 132 -13.21 13.51 -10.08
N LEU A 133 -13.32 13.24 -8.77
CA LEU A 133 -12.41 12.32 -8.06
C LEU A 133 -12.64 10.86 -8.43
N ILE A 134 -13.88 10.50 -8.79
CA ILE A 134 -14.28 9.11 -9.10
C ILE A 134 -14.41 8.84 -10.59
N ARG A 135 -14.44 9.88 -11.44
CA ARG A 135 -14.58 9.77 -12.90
C ARG A 135 -13.66 8.71 -13.54
N PRO A 136 -12.38 8.56 -13.15
CA PRO A 136 -11.50 7.56 -13.77
C PRO A 136 -11.92 6.11 -13.50
N LEU A 137 -12.81 5.89 -12.53
CA LEU A 137 -13.29 4.59 -12.10
C LEU A 137 -14.64 4.20 -12.73
N LEU A 138 -15.26 5.10 -13.49
CA LEU A 138 -16.58 4.92 -14.09
C LEU A 138 -16.54 4.53 -15.57
N ASN A 139 -15.33 4.45 -16.15
CA ASN A 139 -15.07 4.09 -17.55
C ASN A 139 -14.19 2.84 -17.61
#